data_AF-A0A2E9QAW7-F1
#
_entry.id   AF-A0A2E9QAW7-F1
#
_cell.length_a   1.000
_cell.length_b   1.000
_cell.length_c   1.000
_cell.angle_alpha   90.00
_cell.angle_beta   90.00
_cell.angle_gamma   90.00
#
_symmetry.space_group_name_H-M   'P 1'
#
loop_
_entity.id
_entity.type
_entity.pdbx_description
1 polymer ?
#
loop_
_entity_poly.entity_id
_entity_poly.type
_entity_poly.pdbx_seq_one_letter_code
_entity_poly.pdbx_strand_id
1 'polypeptide(L)'
;MFALTCISANEDQTPSPANKLLVRTVASSEDAFAFCSDGQVRVEYRISELQPHIRFGTWKMDGDSIRIRWTQEKGGEPVGPPVSCGSVCVYKQYNKFQRDIDQTEELSWNEIKQNQHQHWDIQSFAGNCNAMP
;
A
#
# COMPACT_ATOMS: atom_id res chain seq x y z
N MET A 1 2.96 3.61 53.02
CA MET A 1 1.99 2.94 52.12
C MET A 1 1.14 4.02 51.48
N PHE A 2 1.46 4.41 50.25
CA PHE A 2 0.61 5.24 49.41
C PHE A 2 0.47 4.52 48.08
N ALA A 3 -0.71 3.95 47.85
CA ALA A 3 -1.09 3.42 46.56
C ALA A 3 -1.51 4.61 45.69
N LEU A 4 -0.71 4.93 44.67
CA LEU A 4 -1.16 5.72 43.53
C LEU A 4 -1.49 4.73 42.41
N THR A 5 -2.77 4.38 42.31
CA THR A 5 -3.36 3.81 41.11
C THR A 5 -3.56 4.94 40.09
N CYS A 6 -2.66 5.05 39.12
CA CYS A 6 -2.96 5.75 37.87
C CYS A 6 -3.58 4.74 36.90
N ILE A 7 -4.89 4.85 36.72
CA ILE A 7 -5.62 4.21 35.62
C ILE A 7 -5.66 5.20 34.45
N SER A 8 -5.62 4.63 33.24
CA SER A 8 -5.96 5.21 31.94
C SER A 8 -4.81 5.76 31.10
N ALA A 9 -3.95 4.85 30.63
CA ALA A 9 -3.50 4.94 29.23
C ALA A 9 -4.48 4.12 28.38
N ASN A 10 -5.68 4.66 28.16
CA ASN A 10 -6.44 4.33 26.96
C ASN A 10 -5.77 5.17 25.87
N GLU A 11 -4.66 4.67 25.32
CA GLU A 11 -4.14 5.21 24.07
C GLU A 11 -5.30 5.18 23.08
N ASP A 12 -5.59 6.34 22.50
CA ASP A 12 -6.55 6.53 21.43
C ASP A 12 -6.39 5.41 20.40
N GLN A 13 -7.27 4.40 20.47
CA GLN A 13 -7.49 3.45 19.40
C GLN A 13 -8.23 4.18 18.28
N THR A 14 -7.62 5.22 17.71
CA THR A 14 -7.99 5.61 16.38
C THR A 14 -7.54 4.44 15.50
N PRO A 15 -8.45 3.67 14.86
CA PRO A 15 -8.02 2.60 13.98
C PRO A 15 -7.05 3.21 12.98
N SER A 16 -5.86 2.63 12.86
CA SER A 16 -4.75 3.12 12.04
C SER A 16 -4.46 2.08 10.95
N PRO A 17 -3.92 2.46 9.78
CA PRO A 17 -3.50 1.49 8.78
C PRO A 17 -2.27 0.67 9.22
N ALA A 18 -1.63 0.98 10.36
CA ALA A 18 -0.50 0.21 10.86
C ALA A 18 -0.83 -1.30 10.98
N ASN A 19 0.06 -2.14 10.43
CA ASN A 19 -0.08 -3.59 10.36
C ASN A 19 -1.33 -4.05 9.58
N LYS A 20 -1.69 -3.30 8.53
CA LYS A 20 -2.81 -3.63 7.63
C LYS A 20 -2.34 -3.79 6.19
N LEU A 21 -3.02 -4.69 5.50
CA LEU A 21 -3.01 -4.79 4.04
C LEU A 21 -4.32 -4.19 3.54
N LEU A 22 -4.24 -3.11 2.77
CA LEU A 22 -5.38 -2.45 2.15
C LEU A 22 -5.37 -2.78 0.65
N VAL A 23 -6.39 -3.47 0.17
CA VAL A 23 -6.54 -3.78 -1.25
C VAL A 23 -7.60 -2.86 -1.83
N ARG A 24 -7.20 -2.01 -2.79
CA ARG A 24 -8.09 -1.14 -3.55
C ARG A 24 -8.41 -1.80 -4.89
N THR A 25 -9.67 -2.09 -5.15
CA THR A 25 -10.13 -2.59 -6.45
C THR A 25 -11.12 -1.58 -7.05
N VAL A 26 -10.71 -0.93 -8.14
CA VAL A 26 -11.55 0.04 -8.88
C VAL A 26 -11.45 -0.21 -10.38
N ALA A 27 -12.59 -0.38 -11.03
CA ALA A 27 -12.73 -0.63 -12.47
C ALA A 27 -11.75 -1.69 -13.02
N SER A 28 -10.61 -1.26 -13.54
CA SER A 28 -9.57 -2.10 -14.17
C SER A 28 -8.21 -1.99 -13.47
N SER A 29 -8.18 -1.60 -12.20
CA SER A 29 -6.98 -1.54 -11.37
C SER A 29 -7.18 -2.29 -10.05
N GLU A 30 -6.12 -2.91 -9.56
CA GLU A 30 -6.05 -3.48 -8.22
C GLU A 30 -4.70 -3.14 -7.59
N ASP A 31 -4.74 -2.43 -6.47
CA ASP A 31 -3.56 -1.95 -5.75
C ASP A 31 -3.56 -2.53 -4.34
N ALA A 32 -2.45 -3.16 -3.94
CA ALA A 32 -2.33 -3.79 -2.63
C ALA A 32 -1.28 -3.05 -1.78
N PHE A 33 -1.74 -2.26 -0.80
CA PHE A 33 -0.91 -1.46 0.09
C PHE A 33 -0.67 -2.19 1.41
N ALA A 34 0.58 -2.52 1.73
CA ALA A 34 0.98 -2.99 3.05
C ALA A 34 1.57 -1.84 3.87
N PHE A 35 0.96 -1.53 5.00
CA PHE A 35 1.38 -0.50 5.94
C PHE A 35 1.99 -1.14 7.19
N CYS A 36 3.29 -0.92 7.41
CA CYS A 36 4.03 -1.48 8.54
C CYS A 36 4.08 -0.50 9.72
N SER A 37 4.06 -1.02 10.95
CA SER A 37 4.10 -0.19 12.18
C SER A 37 5.38 0.61 12.37
N ASP A 38 6.45 0.28 11.66
CA ASP A 38 7.73 1.00 11.65
C ASP A 38 7.73 2.24 10.74
N GLY A 39 6.59 2.56 10.12
CA GLY A 39 6.44 3.69 9.21
C GLY A 39 6.80 3.37 7.76
N GLN A 40 7.11 2.11 7.41
CA GLN A 40 7.30 1.69 6.02
C GLN A 40 5.97 1.36 5.34
N VAL A 41 5.91 1.60 4.02
CA VAL A 41 4.78 1.20 3.17
C VAL A 41 5.28 0.61 1.85
N ARG A 42 4.58 -0.41 1.37
CA ARG A 42 4.76 -1.01 0.05
C ARG A 42 3.42 -1.01 -0.67
N VAL A 43 3.41 -0.69 -1.96
CA VAL A 43 2.26 -0.97 -2.83
C VAL A 43 2.67 -1.87 -3.98
N GLU A 44 1.81 -2.84 -4.28
CA GLU A 44 1.89 -3.65 -5.49
C GLU A 44 0.69 -3.38 -6.39
N TYR A 45 0.97 -2.91 -7.60
CA TYR A 45 -0.01 -2.66 -8.63
C TYR A 45 -0.25 -3.97 -9.39
N ARG A 46 -1.24 -4.75 -8.94
CA ARG A 46 -1.51 -6.11 -9.43
C ARG A 46 -2.05 -6.13 -10.86
N ILE A 47 -2.72 -5.05 -11.26
CA ILE A 47 -3.13 -4.81 -12.65
C ILE A 47 -2.31 -3.63 -13.19
N SER A 48 -1.26 -3.94 -13.95
CA SER A 48 -0.29 -2.97 -14.46
C SER A 48 0.39 -3.51 -15.72
N GLU A 49 0.74 -2.62 -16.66
CA GLU A 49 1.59 -2.99 -17.81
C GLU A 49 3.04 -3.25 -17.42
N LEU A 50 3.47 -2.74 -16.27
CA LEU A 50 4.76 -3.05 -15.68
C LEU A 50 4.65 -4.35 -14.85
N GLN A 51 5.60 -5.27 -15.00
CA GLN A 51 5.54 -6.59 -14.35
C GLN A 51 6.90 -7.07 -13.77
N PRO A 52 7.01 -7.25 -12.43
CA PRO A 52 6.07 -6.77 -11.40
C PRO A 52 5.99 -5.23 -11.42
N HIS A 53 5.10 -4.62 -10.64
CA HIS A 53 5.09 -3.18 -10.44
C HIS A 53 4.89 -2.86 -8.97
N ILE A 54 5.95 -2.41 -8.32
CA ILE A 54 6.00 -2.27 -6.87
C ILE A 54 6.68 -0.95 -6.50
N ARG A 55 6.11 -0.23 -5.53
CA ARG A 55 6.75 0.94 -4.91
C ARG A 55 6.96 0.74 -3.42
N PHE A 56 8.01 1.37 -2.92
CA PHE A 56 8.39 1.39 -1.51
C PHE A 56 8.50 2.83 -1.02
N GLY A 57 8.12 3.05 0.23
CA GLY A 57 8.08 4.37 0.80
C GLY A 57 7.94 4.38 2.31
N THR A 58 7.70 5.57 2.82
CA THR A 58 7.37 5.81 4.22
C THR A 58 5.98 6.41 4.32
N TRP A 59 5.27 6.17 5.43
CA TRP A 59 3.96 6.73 5.68
C TRP A 59 3.84 7.34 7.08
N LYS A 60 2.85 8.21 7.25
CA LYS A 60 2.42 8.74 8.54
C LYS A 60 0.95 9.16 8.50
N MET A 61 0.31 9.19 9.66
CA MET A 61 -1.00 9.83 9.82
C MET A 61 -0.84 11.33 10.05
N ASP A 62 -1.70 12.13 9.42
CA ASP A 62 -1.97 13.53 9.77
C ASP A 62 -3.49 13.69 9.91
N GLY A 63 -4.00 13.56 11.15
CA GLY A 63 -5.43 13.43 11.40
C GLY A 63 -6.00 12.16 10.76
N ASP A 64 -6.91 12.32 9.81
CA ASP A 64 -7.52 11.22 9.03
C ASP A 64 -6.79 10.95 7.70
N SER A 65 -5.75 11.73 7.40
CA SER A 65 -5.00 11.63 6.15
C SER A 65 -3.79 10.71 6.32
N ILE A 66 -3.66 9.72 5.43
CA ILE A 66 -2.48 8.87 5.30
C ILE A 66 -1.57 9.53 4.26
N ARG A 67 -0.47 10.13 4.72
CA ARG A 67 0.53 10.70 3.82
C ARG A 67 1.62 9.68 3.53
N ILE A 68 1.82 9.39 2.26
CA ILE A 68 2.82 8.47 1.75
C ILE A 68 3.89 9.24 1.00
N ARG A 69 5.15 8.91 1.24
CA ARG A 69 6.30 9.32 0.42
C ARG A 69 6.93 8.10 -0.21
N TRP A 70 6.78 7.96 -1.52
CA TRP A 70 7.42 6.93 -2.33
C TRP A 70 8.86 7.33 -2.61
N THR A 71 9.79 6.40 -2.36
CA THR A 71 11.24 6.62 -2.48
C THR A 71 11.89 5.70 -3.50
N GLN A 72 11.27 4.55 -3.79
CA GLN A 72 11.79 3.58 -4.74
C GLN A 72 10.65 2.94 -5.51
N GLU A 73 10.92 2.66 -6.78
CA GLU A 73 10.04 1.89 -7.67
C GLU A 73 10.85 0.79 -8.35
N LYS A 74 10.26 -0.40 -8.41
CA LYS A 74 10.80 -1.52 -9.16
C LYS A 74 9.73 -2.10 -10.07
N GLY A 75 10.16 -2.55 -11.23
CA GLY A 75 9.28 -3.31 -12.09
C GLY A 75 9.94 -3.88 -13.32
N GLY A 76 9.11 -4.26 -14.29
CA GLY A 76 9.56 -4.72 -15.60
C GLY A 76 8.85 -3.98 -16.71
N GLU A 77 9.59 -3.31 -17.59
CA GLU A 77 9.05 -2.64 -18.77
C GLU A 77 8.85 -3.63 -19.92
N PRO A 78 7.70 -3.59 -20.62
CA PRO A 78 7.41 -4.55 -21.68
C PRO A 78 8.36 -4.42 -22.88
N VAL A 79 8.70 -5.54 -23.49
CA VAL A 79 9.56 -5.61 -24.68
C VAL A 79 8.82 -6.27 -25.85
N GLY A 80 8.77 -5.57 -26.98
CA GLY A 80 8.15 -6.06 -28.21
C GLY A 80 6.62 -5.94 -28.19
N PRO A 81 5.92 -6.59 -29.14
CA PRO A 81 4.47 -6.53 -29.23
C PRO A 81 3.79 -7.34 -28.12
N PRO A 82 2.57 -6.94 -27.71
CA PRO A 82 1.79 -7.69 -26.73
C PRO A 82 1.36 -9.05 -27.28
N VAL A 83 1.29 -10.04 -26.39
CA VAL A 83 0.76 -11.39 -26.66
C VAL A 83 -0.76 -11.37 -26.62
N SER A 84 -1.34 -10.62 -25.69
CA SER A 84 -2.77 -10.45 -25.50
C SER A 84 -3.04 -9.14 -24.77
N CYS A 85 -4.26 -8.63 -24.90
CA CYS A 85 -4.72 -7.46 -24.15
C CYS A 85 -6.09 -7.74 -23.53
N GLY A 86 -6.20 -7.50 -22.23
CA GLY A 86 -7.44 -7.48 -21.47
C GLY A 86 -7.56 -6.13 -20.76
N SER A 87 -7.62 -6.15 -19.43
CA SER A 87 -7.52 -4.92 -18.60
C SER A 87 -6.16 -4.23 -18.76
N VAL A 88 -5.10 -5.01 -18.98
CA VAL A 88 -3.76 -4.56 -19.39
C VAL A 88 -3.24 -5.47 -20.49
N CYS A 89 -2.29 -4.99 -21.29
CA CYS A 89 -1.60 -5.82 -22.26
C CYS A 89 -0.50 -6.65 -21.58
N VAL A 90 -0.35 -7.90 -22.03
CA VAL A 90 0.64 -8.86 -21.50
C VAL A 90 1.68 -9.13 -22.57
N TYR A 91 2.95 -9.14 -22.17
CA TYR A 91 4.10 -9.28 -23.06
C TYR A 91 4.90 -10.54 -22.75
N LYS A 92 5.65 -11.05 -23.73
CA LYS A 92 6.51 -12.23 -23.55
C LYS A 92 7.72 -11.95 -22.66
N GLN A 93 8.20 -10.72 -22.69
CA GLN A 93 9.45 -10.33 -22.05
C GLN A 93 9.29 -8.95 -21.42
N TYR A 94 9.93 -8.79 -20.27
CA TYR A 94 10.01 -7.53 -19.55
C TYR A 94 11.47 -7.24 -19.17
N ASN A 95 11.91 -6.00 -19.37
CA ASN A 95 13.20 -5.50 -18.92
C ASN A 95 13.07 -4.98 -17.49
N LYS A 96 13.80 -5.59 -16.56
CA LYS A 96 13.77 -5.18 -15.16
C LYS A 96 14.35 -3.79 -14.99
N PHE A 97 13.70 -3.00 -14.15
CA PHE A 97 14.22 -1.73 -13.68
C PHE A 97 14.06 -1.60 -12.17
N GLN A 98 14.91 -0.75 -11.61
CA GLN A 98 14.79 -0.22 -10.26
C GLN A 98 15.28 1.22 -10.30
N ARG A 99 14.52 2.12 -9.71
CA ARG A 99 14.85 3.56 -9.68
C ARG A 99 14.44 4.19 -8.38
N ASP A 100 15.20 5.20 -8.00
CA ASP A 100 14.81 6.12 -6.94
C ASP A 100 13.79 7.12 -7.49
N ILE A 101 12.80 7.43 -6.67
CA ILE A 101 11.73 8.39 -6.97
C ILE A 101 11.53 9.29 -5.76
N ASP A 102 10.91 10.45 -5.94
CA ASP A 102 10.45 11.29 -4.82
C ASP A 102 9.04 11.77 -5.14
N GLN A 103 8.06 10.96 -4.77
CA GLN A 103 6.65 11.21 -5.04
C GLN A 103 5.86 11.12 -3.75
N THR A 104 4.86 11.98 -3.62
CA THR A 104 3.94 11.97 -2.47
C THR A 104 2.54 11.60 -2.92
N GLU A 105 1.88 10.78 -2.11
CA GLU A 105 0.48 10.39 -2.29
C GLU A 105 -0.26 10.57 -0.97
N GLU A 106 -1.55 10.86 -1.05
CA GLU A 106 -2.40 11.04 0.11
C GLU A 106 -3.65 10.16 -0.04
N LEU A 107 -3.99 9.40 1.00
CA LEU A 107 -5.21 8.60 1.07
C LEU A 107 -6.05 9.04 2.27
N SER A 108 -7.37 9.15 2.12
CA SER A 108 -8.26 9.39 3.26
C SER A 108 -8.58 8.08 3.98
N TRP A 109 -8.25 8.00 5.26
CA TRP A 109 -8.56 6.83 6.07
C TRP A 109 -10.07 6.67 6.32
N ASN A 110 -10.80 7.76 6.49
CA ASN A 110 -12.25 7.73 6.61
C ASN A 110 -12.90 7.24 5.31
N GLU A 111 -12.43 7.69 4.14
CA GLU A 111 -12.92 7.20 2.85
C GLU A 111 -12.69 5.68 2.70
N ILE A 112 -11.50 5.19 3.07
CA ILE A 112 -11.16 3.77 3.04
C ILE A 112 -12.14 2.96 3.90
N LYS A 113 -12.43 3.41 5.13
CA LYS A 113 -13.38 2.74 6.03
C LYS A 113 -14.82 2.79 5.51
N GLN A 114 -15.25 3.94 4.98
CA GLN A 114 -16.62 4.13 4.49
C GLN A 114 -16.92 3.31 3.24
N ASN A 115 -15.90 3.06 2.41
CA ASN A 115 -16.00 2.29 1.17
C ASN A 115 -15.44 0.88 1.30
N GLN A 116 -15.33 0.39 2.55
CA GLN A 116 -14.97 -0.99 2.84
C GLN A 116 -16.03 -1.91 2.20
N HIS A 117 -15.59 -2.98 1.55
CA HIS A 117 -16.39 -3.94 0.77
C HIS A 117 -16.91 -3.46 -0.60
N GLN A 118 -16.80 -2.17 -0.93
CA GLN A 118 -17.09 -1.68 -2.29
C GLN A 118 -15.83 -1.53 -3.12
N HIS A 119 -14.85 -0.80 -2.58
CA HIS A 119 -13.60 -0.49 -3.26
C HIS A 119 -12.38 -0.91 -2.45
N TRP A 120 -12.56 -1.09 -1.14
CA TRP A 120 -11.47 -1.42 -0.23
C TRP A 120 -11.74 -2.73 0.51
N ASP A 121 -10.73 -3.59 0.55
CA ASP A 121 -10.64 -4.68 1.52
C ASP A 121 -9.51 -4.40 2.51
N ILE A 122 -9.79 -4.65 3.79
CA ILE A 122 -8.88 -4.33 4.90
C ILE A 122 -8.56 -5.61 5.64
N GLN A 123 -7.32 -6.08 5.51
CA GLN A 123 -6.84 -7.30 6.12
C GLN A 123 -5.78 -7.01 7.17
N SER A 124 -5.67 -7.87 8.18
CA SER A 124 -4.53 -7.84 9.10
C SER A 124 -3.27 -8.29 8.37
N PHE A 125 -2.17 -7.56 8.55
CA PHE A 125 -0.88 -7.86 7.97
C PHE A 125 0.16 -8.04 9.07
N ALA A 126 0.65 -9.26 9.24
CA ALA A 126 1.68 -9.62 10.22
C ALA A 126 3.08 -9.74 9.60
N GLY A 127 3.28 -9.18 8.41
CA GLY A 127 4.54 -9.24 7.66
C GLY A 127 5.41 -7.98 7.83
N ASN A 128 6.45 -7.88 7.00
CA ASN A 128 7.26 -6.67 6.86
C ASN A 128 7.09 -6.11 5.45
N CYS A 129 7.37 -4.82 5.27
CA CYS A 129 7.16 -4.14 3.98
C CYS A 129 8.20 -4.53 2.93
N ASN A 130 9.17 -5.38 3.29
CA ASN A 130 10.18 -5.93 2.38
C ASN A 130 9.69 -7.17 1.62
N ALA A 131 8.69 -7.90 2.15
CA ALA A 131 8.09 -9.06 1.51
C ALA A 131 6.58 -9.12 1.81
N MET A 132 5.76 -8.96 0.77
CA MET A 132 4.35 -9.33 0.86
C MET A 132 4.19 -10.82 0.53
N PRO A 133 3.24 -11.51 1.19
CA PRO A 133 2.85 -12.87 0.83
C PRO A 133 2.21 -12.94 -0.56
#